data_AF-A0A953LK10-F1
#
_entry.id   AF-A0A953LK10-F1
#
_cell.length_a   1.000
_cell.length_b   1.000
_cell.length_c   1.000
_cell.angle_alpha   90.00
_cell.angle_beta   90.00
_cell.angle_gamma   90.00
#
_symmetry.space_group_name_H-M   'P 1'
#
loop_
_entity.id
_entity.type
_entity.pdbx_description
1 polymer ?
#
loop_
_entity_poly.entity_id
_entity_poly.type
_entity_poly.pdbx_seq_one_letter_code
_entity_poly.pdbx_strand_id
1 'polypeptide(L)' 'MGAPDLVAPVLLLAMPQVVDPFFRKSVVLLVAHETEGSLGFVVNRATELTVAEILRDLELPWG' A
#
# COMPACT_ATOMS: atom_id res chain seq x y z
N MET A 1 -4.24 24.24 7.02
CA MET A 1 -3.99 23.17 8.00
C MET A 1 -3.19 22.10 7.28
N GLY A 2 -1.92 21.90 7.67
CA GLY A 2 -1.16 20.75 7.19
C GLY A 2 -1.83 19.45 7.65
N ALA A 3 -1.64 18.37 6.89
CA ALA A 3 -2.03 17.05 7.39
C ALA A 3 -1.36 16.83 8.77
N PRO A 4 -2.04 16.19 9.74
CA PRO A 4 -1.37 15.78 10.97
C PRO A 4 -0.16 14.93 10.61
N ASP A 5 0.92 15.07 11.38
CA ASP A 5 2.09 14.19 11.25
C ASP A 5 1.62 12.74 11.47
N LEU A 6 1.73 11.92 10.42
CA LEU A 6 1.14 10.59 10.40
C LEU A 6 2.12 9.62 11.04
N VAL A 7 1.73 8.99 12.14
CA VAL A 7 2.54 7.94 12.77
C VAL A 7 2.13 6.58 12.20
N ALA A 8 3.09 5.87 11.62
CA ALA A 8 2.89 4.50 11.16
C ALA A 8 2.82 3.51 12.35
N PRO A 9 2.06 2.40 12.25
CA PRO A 9 1.24 1.99 11.11
C PRO A 9 -0.15 2.65 11.13
N VAL A 10 -0.63 3.10 9.96
CA VAL A 10 -1.97 3.68 9.82
C VAL A 10 -2.59 3.35 8.45
N LEU A 11 -3.93 3.21 8.41
CA LEU A 11 -4.66 3.07 7.16
C LEU A 11 -5.08 4.44 6.61
N LEU A 12 -4.72 4.71 5.37
CA LEU A 12 -5.15 5.89 4.62
C LEU A 12 -6.29 5.50 3.68
N LEU A 13 -7.44 6.14 3.84
CA LEU A 13 -8.61 5.93 2.99
C LEU A 13 -8.67 7.00 1.89
N ALA A 14 -8.65 6.57 0.64
CA ALA A 14 -8.85 7.49 -0.49
C ALA A 14 -10.26 8.07 -0.47
N MET A 15 -10.36 9.40 -0.44
CA MET A 15 -11.63 10.10 -0.50
C MET A 15 -12.25 10.00 -1.91
N PRO A 16 -13.58 10.11 -2.05
CA PRO A 16 -14.27 9.95 -3.35
C PRO A 16 -13.76 10.87 -4.47
N GLN A 17 -13.27 12.06 -4.13
CA GLN A 17 -12.71 13.04 -5.07
C GLN A 17 -11.30 12.71 -5.59
N VAL A 18 -10.63 11.68 -5.09
CA VAL A 18 -9.32 11.26 -5.61
C VAL A 18 -9.50 10.72 -7.04
N VAL A 19 -9.01 11.50 -8.01
CA VAL A 19 -9.11 11.19 -9.45
C VAL A 19 -7.94 10.37 -9.98
N ASP A 20 -6.83 10.30 -9.23
CA ASP A 20 -5.66 9.51 -9.60
C ASP A 20 -6.05 8.02 -9.73
N PRO A 21 -5.89 7.39 -10.90
CA PRO A 21 -6.27 6.00 -11.12
C PRO A 21 -5.53 5.02 -10.20
N PHE A 22 -4.31 5.35 -9.77
CA PHE A 22 -3.54 4.49 -8.85
C PHE A 22 -4.14 4.46 -7.45
N PHE A 23 -4.77 5.55 -6.99
CA PHE A 23 -5.31 5.67 -5.63
C PHE A 23 -6.84 5.75 -5.55
N ARG A 24 -7.54 5.74 -6.69
CA ARG A 24 -9.00 5.76 -6.72
C ARG A 24 -9.56 4.57 -5.92
N LYS A 25 -10.34 4.88 -4.87
CA LYS A 25 -10.94 3.92 -3.93
C LYS A 25 -9.92 2.99 -3.25
N SER A 26 -8.66 3.41 -3.09
CA SER A 26 -7.65 2.60 -2.41
C SER A 26 -7.72 2.74 -0.89
N VAL A 27 -7.38 1.66 -0.20
CA VAL A 27 -6.96 1.67 1.20
C VAL A 27 -5.46 1.40 1.21
N VAL A 28 -4.67 2.34 1.75
CA VAL A 28 -3.22 2.23 1.83
C VAL A 28 -2.83 1.95 3.28
N LEU A 29 -2.07 0.89 3.54
CA LEU A 29 -1.37 0.69 4.80
C LEU A 29 -0.04 1.43 4.75
N LEU A 30 0.06 2.53 5.50
CA LEU A 30 1.29 3.27 5.70
C LEU A 30 2.16 2.51 6.71
N VAL A 31 3.40 2.17 6.33
CA VAL A 31 4.34 1.43 7.17
C VAL A 31 5.54 2.26 7.60
N ALA A 32 5.87 3.32 6.86
CA ALA A 32 6.87 4.31 7.26
C ALA A 32 6.45 5.70 6.79
N HIS A 33 6.69 6.70 7.64
CA HIS A 33 6.48 8.11 7.35
C HIS A 33 7.63 8.89 7.99
N GLU A 34 8.47 9.48 7.15
CA GLU A 34 9.63 10.25 7.57
C GLU A 34 9.70 11.54 6.74
N THR A 35 10.62 12.43 7.10
CA THR A 35 10.80 13.71 6.40
C THR A 35 11.16 13.55 4.92
N GLU A 36 11.83 12.44 4.56
CA GLU A 36 12.24 12.15 3.19
C GLU A 36 11.09 11.57 2.34
N GLY A 37 10.05 11.02 2.96
CA GLY A 37 8.95 10.41 2.24
C GLY A 37 8.14 9.41 3.05
N SER A 38 7.31 8.65 2.34
CA SER A 38 6.37 7.71 2.93
C SER A 38 6.35 6.40 2.14
N LEU A 39 6.28 5.28 2.85
CA LEU A 39 6.17 3.95 2.27
C LEU A 39 4.88 3.28 2.74
N GLY A 40 4.15 2.67 1.82
CA GLY A 40 2.94 1.94 2.13
C GLY A 40 2.48 1.01 1.01
N PHE A 41 1.45 0.20 1.32
CA PHE A 41 0.90 -0.81 0.43
C PHE A 41 -0.59 -0.58 0.20
N VAL A 42 -1.04 -0.70 -1.05
CA VAL A 42 -2.49 -0.78 -1.35
C VAL A 42 -2.99 -2.17 -0.96
N VAL A 43 -3.87 -2.25 0.04
CA VAL A 43 -4.30 -3.54 0.61
C VAL A 43 -5.62 -4.07 0.02
N ASN A 44 -6.36 -3.24 -0.72
CA ASN A 44 -7.67 -3.57 -1.26
C ASN A 44 -7.70 -3.73 -2.79
N ARG A 45 -6.54 -3.97 -3.41
CA ARG A 45 -6.41 -4.22 -4.84
C ARG A 45 -5.55 -5.47 -5.05
N ALA A 46 -6.18 -6.57 -5.44
CA ALA A 46 -5.48 -7.79 -5.78
C ALA A 46 -4.71 -7.64 -7.11
N THR A 47 -3.57 -8.29 -7.20
CA THR A 47 -2.79 -8.45 -8.44
C THR A 47 -3.17 -9.77 -9.12
N GLU A 48 -2.80 -9.92 -10.39
CA GLU A 48 -2.94 -11.20 -11.10
C GLU A 48 -1.89 -12.23 -10.66
N LEU A 49 -0.77 -11.76 -10.12
CA LEU A 49 0.27 -12.60 -9.51
C LEU A 49 -0.22 -13.18 -8.19
N THR A 50 -0.23 -14.51 -8.12
CA THR A 50 -0.37 -15.23 -6.87
C THR A 50 0.96 -15.21 -6.13
N VAL A 51 0.89 -15.27 -4.80
CA VAL A 51 2.11 -15.45 -3.99
C VAL A 51 2.83 -16.73 -4.44
N ALA A 52 2.09 -17.77 -4.87
CA ALA A 52 2.66 -19.06 -5.30
C ALA A 52 3.58 -18.96 -6.50
N GLU A 53 3.21 -18.14 -7.46
CA GLU A 53 4.05 -17.82 -8.62
C GLU A 53 5.28 -17.03 -8.18
N ILE A 54 5.12 -16.03 -7.31
CA ILE A 54 6.25 -15.22 -6.81
C ILE A 54 7.29 -16.10 -6.09
N LEU A 55 6.86 -16.96 -5.16
CA LEU A 55 7.81 -17.82 -4.43
C LEU A 55 8.50 -18.82 -5.37
N ARG A 56 7.79 -19.33 -6.37
CA ARG A 56 8.37 -20.22 -7.38
C ARG A 56 9.46 -19.51 -8.19
N ASP A 57 9.19 -18.29 -8.64
CA ASP A 57 10.14 -17.49 -9.43
C ASP A 57 11.37 -17.08 -8.61
N LEU A 58 11.23 -16.96 -7.30
CA LEU A 58 12.33 -16.69 -6.36
C LEU A 58 13.04 -17.96 -5.86
N GLU A 59 12.64 -19.14 -6.33
CA GLU A 59 13.15 -20.45 -5.86
C GLU A 59 12.99 -20.66 -4.34
N LEU A 60 11.93 -20.09 -3.76
CA LEU A 60 11.62 -20.17 -2.34
C LEU A 60 10.57 -21.25 -2.04
N PRO A 61 10.72 -22.03 -0.95
CA PRO A 61 9.72 -23.00 -0.53
C PRO A 61 8.47 -22.31 0.05
N TRP A 62 7.32 -22.99 -0.10
CA TRP A 62 6.07 -22.68 0.59
C TRP A 62 6.05 -23.33 1.98
N GLY A 63 5.80 -22.55 3.05
CA GLY A 63 5.79 -23.07 4.43
C GLY A 63 5.53 -21.97 5.46
#